data_AF-A0A3D4ELW7-F1
#
_entry.id   AF-A0A3D4ELW7-F1
#
_cell.length_a   1.000
_cell.length_b   1.000
_cell.length_c   1.000
_cell.angle_alpha   90.00
_cell.angle_beta   90.00
_cell.angle_gamma   90.00
#
_symmetry.space_group_name_H-M   'P 1'
#
loop_
_entity.id
_entity.type
_entity.pdbx_description
1 polymer ?
#
loop_
_entity_poly.entity_id
_entity_poly.type
_entity_poly.pdbx_seq_one_letter_code
_entity_poly.pdbx_strand_id
1 'polypeptide(L)'
;MTEQAIIKQIGKTAEIDFQKPKAIGSAGFYLKSFKAKNSESKILKLDSKCNFEKRTGGILLRSNYSNKLTAIPIPKESIIGITITRGKETIEPFLLSPMWILLKFGVSKLYARYFKILISEYSIDQMELNLKTDEYEMNFIANGYLFERQLTFFENLNYENKLKRK
;
A
#
# COMPACT_ATOMS: atom_id res chain seq x y z
N MET A 1 17.50 -14.30 2.85
CA MET A 1 16.90 -15.26 1.89
C MET A 1 17.55 -15.00 0.55
N THR A 2 17.97 -16.02 -0.19
CA THR A 2 18.63 -15.83 -1.49
C THR A 2 17.59 -15.56 -2.58
N GLU A 3 17.96 -14.81 -3.63
CA GLU A 3 17.05 -14.50 -4.74
C GLU A 3 16.55 -15.76 -5.44
N GLN A 4 17.39 -16.79 -5.57
CA GLN A 4 17.00 -18.09 -6.13
C GLN A 4 15.85 -18.76 -5.36
N ALA A 5 15.86 -18.67 -4.03
CA ALA A 5 14.78 -19.21 -3.19
C ALA A 5 13.48 -18.42 -3.37
N ILE A 6 13.57 -17.08 -3.52
CA ILE A 6 12.42 -16.22 -3.79
C ILE A 6 11.81 -16.54 -5.16
N ILE A 7 12.64 -16.66 -6.20
CA ILE A 7 12.20 -17.01 -7.55
C ILE A 7 11.50 -18.37 -7.56
N LYS A 8 12.02 -19.35 -6.81
CA LYS A 8 11.38 -20.67 -6.71
C LYS A 8 9.98 -20.61 -6.07
N GLN A 9 9.75 -19.68 -5.14
CA GLN A 9 8.48 -19.59 -4.39
C GLN A 9 7.43 -18.69 -5.06
N ILE A 10 7.84 -17.53 -5.60
CA ILE A 10 6.90 -16.53 -6.14
C ILE A 10 7.31 -16.01 -7.52
N GLY A 11 8.33 -16.61 -8.14
CA GLY A 11 8.77 -16.27 -9.48
C GLY A 11 9.60 -15.00 -9.62
N LYS A 12 9.79 -14.58 -10.87
CA LYS A 12 10.62 -13.44 -11.24
C LYS A 12 9.88 -12.12 -10.99
N THR A 13 10.62 -11.01 -10.99
CA THR A 13 10.03 -9.66 -10.99
C THR A 13 9.13 -9.48 -12.21
N ALA A 14 7.97 -8.86 -12.01
CA ALA A 14 7.07 -8.55 -13.11
C ALA A 14 7.77 -7.59 -14.08
N GLU A 15 7.65 -7.83 -15.38
CA GLU A 15 8.22 -6.96 -16.41
C GLU A 15 7.41 -5.67 -16.56
N ILE A 16 8.09 -4.58 -16.94
CA ILE A 16 7.44 -3.30 -17.25
C ILE A 16 6.96 -3.35 -18.69
N ASP A 17 5.64 -3.26 -18.88
CA ASP A 17 5.08 -2.90 -20.17
C ASP A 17 5.24 -1.39 -20.39
N PHE A 18 6.13 -1.00 -21.31
CA PHE A 18 6.39 0.41 -21.61
C PHE A 18 5.21 1.11 -22.31
N GLN A 19 4.28 0.37 -22.91
CA GLN A 19 3.07 0.95 -23.53
C GLN A 19 2.02 1.29 -22.47
N LYS A 20 1.98 0.52 -21.38
CA LYS A 20 1.06 0.70 -20.25
C LYS A 20 1.83 0.54 -18.93
N PRO A 21 2.68 1.52 -18.56
CA PRO A 21 3.53 1.39 -17.40
C PRO A 21 2.68 1.25 -16.14
N LYS A 22 2.88 0.14 -15.43
CA LYS A 22 2.24 -0.15 -14.14
C LYS A 22 3.30 -0.19 -13.05
N ALA A 23 2.90 0.21 -11.84
CA ALA A 23 3.77 0.14 -10.69
C ALA A 23 4.12 -1.34 -10.37
N ILE A 24 5.41 -1.66 -10.37
CA ILE A 24 5.92 -2.96 -9.90
C ILE A 24 6.15 -2.93 -8.39
N GLY A 25 6.33 -1.74 -7.80
CA GLY A 25 6.52 -1.56 -6.36
C GLY A 25 5.45 -0.68 -5.73
N SER A 26 5.09 -0.97 -4.48
CA SER A 26 4.25 -0.11 -3.65
C SER A 26 5.08 1.03 -3.04
N ALA A 27 4.40 2.10 -2.60
CA ALA A 27 5.04 3.04 -1.69
C ALA A 27 5.34 2.38 -0.33
N GLY A 28 6.12 3.08 0.49
CA GLY A 28 6.46 2.63 1.84
C GLY A 28 5.25 2.65 2.78
N PHE A 29 5.15 1.58 3.55
CA PHE A 29 4.23 1.37 4.65
C PHE A 29 5.03 1.19 5.95
N TYR A 30 4.36 1.32 7.10
CA TYR A 30 4.90 0.93 8.40
C TYR A 30 4.07 -0.19 9.00
N LEU A 31 4.73 -1.27 9.45
CA LEU A 31 4.06 -2.41 10.07
C LEU A 31 3.56 -2.05 11.47
N LYS A 32 2.26 -2.18 11.72
CA LYS A 32 1.65 -1.92 13.04
C LYS A 32 1.28 -3.17 13.82
N SER A 33 0.93 -4.25 13.14
CA SER A 33 0.76 -5.54 13.81
C SER A 33 1.20 -6.67 12.91
N PHE A 34 1.80 -7.69 13.53
CA PHE A 34 2.15 -8.94 12.89
C PHE A 34 1.66 -10.09 13.76
N LYS A 35 0.74 -10.89 13.23
CA LYS A 35 0.28 -12.11 13.86
C LYS A 35 0.64 -13.26 12.94
N ALA A 36 1.35 -14.24 13.45
CA ALA A 36 1.58 -15.47 12.73
C ALA A 36 0.79 -16.61 13.36
N LYS A 37 0.28 -17.51 12.52
CA LYS A 37 -0.50 -18.67 13.00
C LYS A 37 0.38 -19.75 13.62
N ASN A 38 1.64 -19.85 13.20
CA ASN A 38 2.62 -20.82 13.70
C ASN A 38 3.69 -20.14 14.55
N SER A 39 4.02 -20.73 15.70
CA SER A 39 4.97 -20.22 16.70
C SER A 39 6.42 -20.14 16.21
N GLU A 40 6.81 -20.93 15.22
CA GLU A 40 8.18 -20.98 14.65
C GLU A 40 8.41 -19.97 13.51
N SER A 41 7.39 -19.21 13.14
CA SER A 41 7.47 -18.29 12.01
C SER A 41 8.32 -17.05 12.30
N LYS A 42 8.92 -16.49 11.24
CA LYS A 42 9.75 -15.28 11.35
C LYS A 42 8.92 -14.10 11.82
N ILE A 43 9.26 -13.56 12.98
CA ILE A 43 8.63 -12.36 13.52
C ILE A 43 9.22 -11.12 12.84
N LEU A 44 8.38 -10.39 12.09
CA LEU A 44 8.72 -9.04 11.65
C LEU A 44 8.67 -8.06 12.83
N LYS A 45 9.63 -7.14 12.89
CA LYS A 45 9.61 -6.06 13.88
C LYS A 45 8.55 -5.02 13.51
N LEU A 46 7.77 -4.61 14.52
CA LEU A 46 6.83 -3.51 14.42
C LEU A 46 7.57 -2.21 14.06
N ASP A 47 6.85 -1.29 13.43
CA ASP A 47 7.34 -0.03 12.87
C ASP A 47 8.47 -0.18 11.83
N SER A 48 8.69 -1.39 11.33
CA SER A 48 9.55 -1.61 10.17
C SER A 48 8.93 -0.97 8.93
N LYS A 49 9.81 -0.38 8.10
CA LYS A 49 9.41 0.19 6.82
C LYS A 49 9.24 -0.95 5.81
N CYS A 50 8.05 -1.04 5.23
CA CYS A 50 7.64 -2.14 4.37
C CYS A 50 7.31 -1.65 2.96
N ASN A 51 7.73 -2.40 1.96
CA ASN A 51 7.39 -2.19 0.55
C ASN A 51 7.00 -3.52 -0.07
N PHE A 52 6.01 -3.50 -0.95
CA PHE A 52 5.59 -4.66 -1.73
C PHE A 52 6.15 -4.55 -3.14
N GLU A 53 6.60 -5.68 -3.67
CA GLU A 53 7.06 -5.82 -5.05
C GLU A 53 6.23 -6.90 -5.74
N LYS A 54 5.71 -6.61 -6.94
CA LYS A 54 4.94 -7.53 -7.76
C LYS A 54 5.89 -8.57 -8.38
N ARG A 55 5.59 -9.84 -8.16
CA ARG A 55 6.27 -11.00 -8.77
C ARG A 55 5.26 -11.81 -9.61
N THR A 56 5.75 -12.69 -10.48
CA THR A 56 4.87 -13.44 -11.40
C THR A 56 3.91 -14.40 -10.68
N GLY A 57 4.32 -14.95 -9.53
CA GLY A 57 3.53 -15.89 -8.72
C GLY A 57 3.05 -15.33 -7.38
N GLY A 58 3.16 -14.02 -7.14
CA GLY A 58 2.80 -13.44 -5.84
C GLY A 58 3.36 -12.05 -5.61
N ILE A 59 3.47 -11.67 -4.34
CA ILE A 59 4.12 -10.42 -3.91
C ILE A 59 5.31 -10.71 -3.00
N LEU A 60 6.32 -9.88 -3.09
CA LEU A 60 7.45 -9.88 -2.16
C LEU A 60 7.30 -8.72 -1.19
N LEU A 61 7.20 -9.02 0.10
CA LEU A 61 7.28 -8.02 1.16
C LEU A 61 8.75 -7.78 1.54
N ARG A 62 9.23 -6.57 1.30
CA ARG A 62 10.54 -6.10 1.77
C ARG A 62 10.34 -5.26 3.01
N SER A 63 10.90 -5.69 4.13
CA SER A 63 10.92 -4.95 5.39
C SER A 63 12.33 -4.46 5.69
N ASN A 64 12.44 -3.22 6.15
CA ASN A 64 13.68 -2.65 6.66
C ASN A 64 13.44 -2.14 8.09
N TYR A 65 14.21 -2.67 9.04
CA TYR A 65 14.24 -2.19 10.41
C TYR A 65 15.70 -2.02 10.84
N SER A 66 16.11 -0.78 11.14
CA SER A 66 17.48 -0.46 11.57
C SER A 66 18.56 -1.07 10.66
N ASN A 67 18.44 -0.86 9.35
CA ASN A 67 19.33 -1.38 8.30
C ASN A 67 19.32 -2.92 8.15
N LYS A 68 18.44 -3.64 8.84
CA LYS A 68 18.22 -5.08 8.63
C LYS A 68 17.13 -5.27 7.59
N LEU A 69 17.53 -5.71 6.41
CA LEU A 69 16.61 -6.04 5.32
C LEU A 69 16.09 -7.47 5.47
N THR A 70 14.77 -7.59 5.52
CA THR A 70 14.06 -8.88 5.52
C THR A 70 13.18 -8.94 4.29
N ALA A 71 13.15 -10.10 3.64
CA ALA A 71 12.32 -10.37 2.49
C ALA A 71 11.40 -11.56 2.82
N ILE A 72 10.10 -11.36 2.67
CA ILE A 72 9.07 -12.39 2.87
C ILE A 72 8.31 -12.57 1.56
N PRO A 73 8.51 -13.70 0.87
CA PRO A 73 7.73 -14.03 -0.31
C PRO A 73 6.33 -14.49 0.10
N ILE A 74 5.32 -13.98 -0.60
CA ILE A 74 3.91 -14.25 -0.34
C ILE A 74 3.27 -14.75 -1.64
N PRO A 75 3.07 -16.06 -1.79
CA PRO A 75 2.40 -16.65 -2.95
C PRO A 75 0.98 -16.09 -3.17
N LYS A 76 0.54 -15.96 -4.42
CA LYS A 76 -0.82 -15.48 -4.73
C LYS A 76 -1.90 -16.36 -4.08
N GLU A 77 -1.65 -17.67 -4.03
CA GLU A 77 -2.55 -18.69 -3.52
C GLU A 77 -2.74 -18.56 -2.02
N SER A 78 -1.68 -18.17 -1.30
CA SER A 78 -1.67 -18.05 0.16
C SER A 78 -2.43 -16.81 0.67
N ILE A 79 -2.61 -15.81 -0.18
CA ILE A 79 -3.35 -14.59 0.15
C ILE A 79 -4.84 -14.92 0.28
N ILE A 80 -5.39 -14.71 1.48
CA ILE A 80 -6.82 -14.85 1.76
C ILE A 80 -7.54 -13.54 1.40
N GLY A 81 -6.93 -12.40 1.72
CA GLY A 81 -7.52 -11.11 1.42
C GLY A 81 -6.58 -9.94 1.65
N ILE A 82 -6.82 -8.88 0.90
CA ILE A 82 -6.14 -7.58 1.01
C ILE A 82 -7.24 -6.55 1.25
N THR A 83 -7.19 -5.83 2.36
CA THR A 83 -8.12 -4.73 2.63
C THR A 83 -7.34 -3.44 2.71
N ILE A 84 -7.72 -2.45 1.90
CA ILE A 84 -7.16 -1.11 1.93
C ILE A 84 -8.25 -0.14 2.41
N THR A 85 -7.95 0.60 3.48
CA THR A 85 -8.89 1.54 4.10
C THR A 85 -8.40 2.96 3.92
N ARG A 86 -9.24 3.84 3.38
CA ARG A 86 -8.90 5.27 3.25
C ARG A 86 -8.97 5.95 4.63
N GLY A 87 -8.00 6.81 4.92
CA GLY A 87 -8.08 7.69 6.09
C GLY A 87 -9.24 8.69 5.96
N LYS A 88 -9.73 9.18 7.08
CA LYS A 88 -10.76 10.23 7.10
C LYS A 88 -10.21 11.48 6.41
N GLU A 89 -10.98 12.00 5.45
CA GLU A 89 -10.61 13.16 4.65
C GLU A 89 -11.43 14.37 5.12
N THR A 90 -10.75 15.48 5.38
CA THR A 90 -11.34 16.75 5.79
C THR A 90 -11.08 17.78 4.70
N ILE A 91 -12.12 18.50 4.28
CA ILE A 91 -12.11 19.48 3.19
C ILE A 91 -12.85 20.71 3.68
N GLU A 92 -12.11 21.70 4.18
CA GLU A 92 -12.65 22.91 4.79
C GLU A 92 -11.95 24.17 4.22
N PRO A 93 -12.06 24.42 2.91
CA PRO A 93 -11.46 25.60 2.31
C PRO A 93 -12.23 26.87 2.70
N PHE A 94 -11.52 27.96 2.99
CA PHE A 94 -12.15 29.24 3.28
C PHE A 94 -12.64 29.92 2.00
N LEU A 95 -13.61 30.82 2.15
CA LEU A 95 -14.24 31.52 1.03
C LEU A 95 -13.19 32.22 0.14
N LEU A 96 -13.30 32.04 -1.17
CA LEU A 96 -12.37 32.58 -2.19
C LEU A 96 -10.94 32.05 -2.12
N SER A 97 -10.63 31.04 -1.30
CA SER A 97 -9.34 30.35 -1.43
C SER A 97 -9.23 29.69 -2.83
N PRO A 98 -8.02 29.54 -3.40
CA PRO A 98 -7.86 28.89 -4.69
C PRO A 98 -8.47 27.49 -4.71
N MET A 99 -8.32 26.72 -3.63
CA MET A 99 -8.98 25.42 -3.46
C MET A 99 -10.51 25.54 -3.43
N TRP A 100 -11.09 26.52 -2.72
CA TRP A 100 -12.54 26.76 -2.71
C TRP A 100 -13.10 27.04 -4.11
N ILE A 101 -12.43 27.93 -4.85
CA ILE A 101 -12.82 28.31 -6.21
C ILE A 101 -12.82 27.07 -7.11
N LEU A 102 -11.75 26.28 -7.11
CA LEU A 102 -11.64 25.06 -7.92
C LEU A 102 -12.73 24.04 -7.58
N LEU A 103 -13.01 23.83 -6.28
CA LEU A 103 -14.06 22.91 -5.86
C LEU A 103 -15.45 23.39 -6.28
N LYS A 104 -15.72 24.71 -6.26
CA LYS A 104 -16.97 25.29 -6.76
C LYS A 104 -17.16 25.08 -8.26
N PHE A 105 -16.08 25.10 -9.03
CA PHE A 105 -16.11 24.78 -10.47
C PHE A 105 -16.13 23.27 -10.78
N GLY A 106 -16.27 22.40 -9.76
CA GLY A 106 -16.38 20.95 -9.95
C GLY A 106 -15.05 20.25 -10.21
N VAL A 107 -13.91 20.90 -9.97
CA VAL A 107 -12.59 20.26 -10.06
C VAL A 107 -12.50 19.18 -8.98
N SER A 108 -11.98 18.00 -9.35
CA SER A 108 -11.81 16.89 -8.40
C SER A 108 -10.94 17.32 -7.20
N LYS A 109 -11.38 16.94 -6.00
CA LYS A 109 -10.65 17.15 -4.74
C LYS A 109 -9.19 16.66 -4.78
N LEU A 110 -8.91 15.63 -5.58
CA LEU A 110 -7.54 15.10 -5.76
C LEU A 110 -6.59 16.13 -6.37
N TYR A 111 -7.10 17.02 -7.23
CA TYR A 111 -6.34 18.11 -7.83
C TYR A 111 -6.46 19.39 -7.00
N ALA A 112 -7.67 19.74 -6.54
CA ALA A 112 -7.91 20.97 -5.81
C ALA A 112 -7.09 21.07 -4.51
N ARG A 113 -6.80 19.96 -3.83
CA ARG A 113 -5.99 19.92 -2.59
C ARG A 113 -4.58 20.49 -2.73
N TYR A 114 -4.03 20.57 -3.95
CA TYR A 114 -2.70 21.15 -4.20
C TYR A 114 -2.73 22.69 -4.19
N PHE A 115 -3.91 23.29 -4.22
CA PHE A 115 -4.13 24.73 -4.23
C PHE A 115 -4.61 25.26 -2.87
N LYS A 116 -4.41 24.49 -1.80
CA LYS A 116 -4.64 24.96 -0.44
C LYS A 116 -3.58 25.98 -0.04
N ILE A 117 -3.99 27.04 0.66
CA ILE A 117 -3.09 28.02 1.24
C ILE A 117 -2.77 27.62 2.68
N LEU A 118 -3.79 27.22 3.45
CA LEU A 118 -3.65 26.75 4.82
C LEU A 118 -3.67 25.23 4.89
N ILE A 119 -2.90 24.67 5.82
CA ILE A 119 -2.86 23.21 6.06
C ILE A 119 -4.24 22.69 6.48
N SER A 120 -5.02 23.50 7.20
CA SER A 120 -6.37 23.17 7.67
C SER A 120 -7.40 23.01 6.56
N GLU A 121 -7.19 23.60 5.38
CA GLU A 121 -8.17 23.51 4.28
C GLU A 121 -8.32 22.08 3.75
N TYR A 122 -7.27 21.29 3.86
CA TYR A 122 -7.29 19.89 3.47
C TYR A 122 -6.35 19.06 4.33
N SER A 123 -6.90 18.02 4.94
CA SER A 123 -6.14 16.96 5.58
C SER A 123 -6.73 15.60 5.25
N ILE A 124 -5.90 14.57 5.32
CA ILE A 124 -6.35 13.19 5.25
C ILE A 124 -5.55 12.40 6.28
N ASP A 125 -6.27 11.67 7.12
CA ASP A 125 -5.68 10.81 8.13
C ASP A 125 -4.90 9.66 7.48
N GLN A 126 -4.14 8.93 8.29
CA GLN A 126 -3.41 7.75 7.83
C GLN A 126 -4.35 6.74 7.13
N MET A 127 -3.85 6.13 6.07
CA MET A 127 -4.50 4.98 5.45
C MET A 127 -4.02 3.69 6.12
N GLU A 128 -4.84 2.66 6.05
CA GLU A 128 -4.51 1.33 6.57
C GLU A 128 -4.51 0.28 5.46
N LEU A 129 -3.65 -0.71 5.60
CA LEU A 129 -3.60 -1.89 4.74
C LEU A 129 -3.57 -3.13 5.65
N ASN A 130 -4.56 -3.99 5.51
CA ASN A 130 -4.59 -5.32 6.12
C ASN A 130 -4.29 -6.36 5.05
N LEU A 131 -3.26 -7.17 5.27
CA LEU A 131 -2.91 -8.31 4.44
C LEU A 131 -3.09 -9.58 5.26
N LYS A 132 -4.01 -10.43 4.84
CA LYS A 132 -4.28 -11.72 5.46
C LYS A 132 -3.88 -12.85 4.53
N THR A 133 -3.05 -13.75 5.04
CA THR A 133 -2.61 -14.97 4.37
C THR A 133 -2.98 -16.20 5.22
N ASP A 134 -2.71 -17.38 4.69
CA ASP A 134 -2.71 -18.64 5.42
C ASP A 134 -1.82 -18.61 6.68
N GLU A 135 -0.63 -18.04 6.61
CA GLU A 135 0.36 -18.03 7.69
C GLU A 135 0.35 -16.74 8.54
N TYR A 136 0.03 -15.60 7.93
CA TYR A 136 0.22 -14.28 8.54
C TYR A 136 -1.03 -13.41 8.46
N GLU A 137 -1.19 -12.56 9.47
CA GLU A 137 -2.07 -11.41 9.43
C GLU A 137 -1.27 -10.17 9.79
N MET A 138 -1.20 -9.24 8.84
CA MET A 138 -0.37 -8.05 8.93
C MET A 138 -1.22 -6.80 8.74
N ASN A 139 -1.05 -5.84 9.65
CA ASN A 139 -1.62 -4.50 9.50
C ASN A 139 -0.50 -3.51 9.28
N PHE A 140 -0.71 -2.63 8.31
CA PHE A 140 0.20 -1.58 7.95
C PHE A 140 -0.51 -0.23 7.93
N ILE A 141 0.25 0.83 8.16
CA ILE A 141 -0.20 2.21 7.97
C ILE A 141 0.67 2.92 6.95
N ALA A 142 0.10 3.90 6.28
CA ALA A 142 0.84 4.86 5.47
C ALA A 142 0.15 6.22 5.48
N ASN A 143 0.84 7.22 4.94
CA ASN A 143 0.26 8.53 4.72
C ASN A 143 -0.98 8.42 3.80
N GLY A 144 -2.13 8.95 4.23
CA GLY A 144 -3.39 8.89 3.49
C GLY A 144 -3.35 9.53 2.10
N TYR A 145 -2.46 10.50 1.87
CA TYR A 145 -2.25 11.11 0.55
C TYR A 145 -1.75 10.10 -0.50
N LEU A 146 -1.20 8.95 -0.06
CA LEU A 146 -0.73 7.87 -0.93
C LEU A 146 -1.83 6.87 -1.31
N PHE A 147 -3.05 7.00 -0.75
CA PHE A 147 -4.13 6.01 -0.90
C PHE A 147 -4.40 5.63 -2.36
N GLU A 148 -4.63 6.59 -3.25
CA GLU A 148 -4.98 6.32 -4.65
C GLU A 148 -3.85 5.56 -5.38
N ARG A 149 -2.60 5.92 -5.11
CA ARG A 149 -1.43 5.24 -5.70
C ARG A 149 -1.31 3.80 -5.21
N GLN A 150 -1.57 3.58 -3.92
CA GLN A 150 -1.50 2.24 -3.32
C GLN A 150 -2.66 1.37 -3.77
N LEU A 151 -3.88 1.92 -3.82
CA LEU A 151 -5.05 1.25 -4.35
C LEU A 151 -4.78 0.77 -5.79
N THR A 152 -4.30 1.68 -6.64
CA THR A 152 -3.92 1.36 -8.03
C THR A 152 -2.87 0.25 -8.10
N PHE A 153 -1.87 0.25 -7.21
CA PHE A 153 -0.87 -0.84 -7.15
C PHE A 153 -1.51 -2.19 -6.84
N PHE A 154 -2.36 -2.27 -5.80
CA PHE A 154 -3.00 -3.52 -5.38
C PHE A 154 -4.06 -4.00 -6.38
N GLU A 155 -4.80 -3.08 -7.01
CA GLU A 155 -5.72 -3.41 -8.11
C GLU A 155 -4.97 -4.04 -9.28
N ASN A 156 -3.80 -3.49 -9.63
CA ASN A 156 -2.95 -4.02 -10.70
C ASN A 156 -2.28 -5.36 -10.40
N LEU A 157 -2.40 -5.90 -9.19
CA LEU A 157 -2.01 -7.29 -8.91
C LEU A 157 -2.98 -8.29 -9.56
N ASN A 158 -4.21 -7.88 -9.86
CA ASN A 158 -5.25 -8.73 -10.45
C ASN A 158 -5.47 -10.03 -9.66
N TYR A 159 -5.48 -9.95 -8.32
CA TYR A 159 -5.76 -11.09 -7.45
C TYR A 159 -7.27 -11.34 -7.26
N GLU A 160 -8.04 -11.08 -8.32
CA GLU A 160 -9.49 -11.29 -8.38
C GLU A 160 -10.21 -10.60 -7.20
N ASN A 161 -11.17 -11.28 -6.58
CA ASN A 161 -12.02 -10.74 -5.52
C ASN A 161 -11.35 -10.69 -4.14
N LYS A 162 -10.03 -10.85 -4.07
CA LYS A 162 -9.28 -10.82 -2.80
C LYS A 162 -9.04 -9.39 -2.29
N LEU A 163 -9.14 -8.37 -3.15
CA LEU A 163 -8.99 -6.97 -2.77
C LEU A 163 -10.35 -6.37 -2.33
N LYS A 164 -10.38 -5.78 -1.14
CA LYS A 164 -11.52 -5.04 -0.60
C LYS A 164 -11.10 -3.60 -0.31
N ARG A 165 -11.93 -2.64 -0.74
CA ARG A 165 -11.77 -1.22 -0.45
C ARG A 165 -12.74 -0.79 0.65
N LYS A 166 -12.25 -0.04 1.62
CA LYS A 166 -13.04 0.57 2.69
C LYS A 166 -12.78 2.06 2.79
#